data_AF-A0A6B2DVL9-F1
#
_entry.id   AF-A0A6B2DVL9-F1
#
_cell.length_a   1.000
_cell.length_b   1.000
_cell.length_c   1.000
_cell.angle_alpha   90.00
_cell.angle_beta   90.00
_cell.angle_gamma   90.00
#
_symmetry.space_group_name_H-M   'P 1'
#
loop_
_entity.id
_entity.type
_entity.pdbx_description
1 polymer ?
#
loop_
_entity_poly.entity_id
_entity_poly.type
_entity_poly.pdbx_seq_one_letter_code
_entity_poly.pdbx_strand_id
1 'polypeptide(L)'
;TFRFLKQDLGWTTPAPMLPDTALRWSWLVLVAYTQLRLARGCVRDLRLPWEKPQPAEMMSPRRVRRDFRRVRGLTGTPANPPKPTRPGPGRPTGSARPPRTRYPTYRKNSRRGKKTTKS
;
A
#
# COMPACT_ATOMS: atom_id res chain seq x y z
N THR A 1 -22.13 -15.79 -9.50
CA THR A 1 -20.85 -15.08 -9.25
C THR A 1 -20.42 -14.24 -10.45
N PHE A 2 -20.39 -14.78 -11.68
CA PHE A 2 -19.95 -14.04 -12.87
C PHE A 2 -20.71 -12.71 -13.13
N ARG A 3 -22.05 -12.73 -13.06
CA ARG A 3 -22.88 -11.53 -13.23
C ARG A 3 -22.53 -10.42 -12.21
N PHE A 4 -22.24 -10.81 -10.97
CA PHE A 4 -21.84 -9.88 -9.90
C PHE A 4 -20.49 -9.23 -10.21
N LEU A 5 -19.49 -10.02 -10.66
CA LEU A 5 -18.19 -9.48 -11.06
C LEU A 5 -18.32 -8.44 -12.18
N LYS A 6 -19.15 -8.72 -13.19
CA LYS A 6 -19.40 -7.79 -14.30
C LYS A 6 -20.19 -6.54 -13.89
N GLN A 7 -21.34 -6.72 -13.27
CA GLN A 7 -22.30 -5.62 -13.04
C GLN A 7 -22.01 -4.83 -11.75
N ASP A 8 -21.66 -5.51 -10.66
CA ASP A 8 -21.50 -4.87 -9.36
C ASP A 8 -20.05 -4.40 -9.14
N LEU A 9 -19.05 -5.20 -9.53
CA LEU A 9 -17.63 -4.85 -9.39
C LEU A 9 -17.05 -4.14 -10.61
N GLY A 10 -17.83 -3.98 -11.69
CA GLY A 10 -17.43 -3.21 -12.86
C GLY A 10 -16.32 -3.86 -13.67
N TRP A 11 -16.23 -5.20 -13.72
CA TRP A 11 -15.17 -5.87 -14.47
C TRP A 11 -15.07 -5.38 -15.93
N THR A 12 -16.19 -5.04 -16.57
CA THR A 12 -16.22 -4.52 -17.95
C THR A 12 -16.24 -2.99 -18.04
N THR A 13 -16.11 -2.28 -16.91
CA THR A 13 -16.16 -0.81 -16.87
C THR A 13 -14.90 -0.14 -17.42
N PRO A 14 -13.66 -0.60 -17.15
CA PRO A 14 -12.51 0.04 -17.74
C PRO A 14 -12.36 -0.36 -19.20
N ALA A 15 -11.98 0.60 -20.04
CA ALA A 15 -11.54 0.40 -21.41
C ALA A 15 -10.01 0.52 -21.48
N PRO A 16 -9.24 -0.47 -20.99
CA PRO A 16 -7.80 -0.43 -21.05
C PRO A 16 -7.33 -0.61 -22.50
N MET A 17 -6.41 0.25 -22.94
CA MET A 17 -5.83 0.14 -24.29
C MET A 17 -4.76 -0.96 -24.40
N LEU A 18 -4.16 -1.37 -23.27
CA LEU A 18 -3.09 -2.37 -23.22
C LEU A 18 -3.54 -3.66 -22.51
N PRO A 19 -3.07 -4.84 -22.96
CA PRO A 19 -3.45 -6.14 -22.38
C PRO A 19 -2.99 -6.28 -20.92
N ASP A 20 -1.80 -5.79 -20.58
CA ASP A 20 -1.29 -5.84 -19.21
C ASP A 20 -2.18 -5.06 -18.22
N THR A 21 -2.74 -3.93 -18.66
CA THR A 21 -3.66 -3.13 -17.86
C THR A 21 -4.98 -3.86 -17.64
N ALA A 22 -5.48 -4.61 -18.63
CA ALA A 22 -6.68 -5.44 -18.49
C ALA A 22 -6.47 -6.59 -17.47
N LEU A 23 -5.28 -7.20 -17.47
CA LEU A 23 -4.92 -8.23 -16.49
C LEU A 23 -4.81 -7.64 -15.08
N ARG A 24 -4.16 -6.48 -14.91
CA ARG A 24 -4.09 -5.77 -13.61
C ARG A 24 -5.47 -5.44 -13.08
N TRP A 25 -6.39 -5.01 -13.94
CA TRP A 25 -7.78 -4.77 -13.55
C TRP A 25 -8.47 -6.05 -13.10
N SER A 26 -8.27 -7.16 -13.81
CA SER A 26 -8.84 -8.46 -13.43
C SER A 26 -8.33 -8.93 -12.07
N TRP A 27 -7.06 -8.69 -11.76
CA TRP A 27 -6.50 -8.92 -10.42
C TRP A 27 -7.16 -8.06 -9.35
N LEU A 28 -7.42 -6.77 -9.60
CA LEU A 28 -8.13 -5.91 -8.66
C LEU A 28 -9.55 -6.41 -8.37
N VAL A 29 -10.28 -6.82 -9.41
CA VAL A 29 -11.64 -7.40 -9.27
C VAL A 29 -11.59 -8.70 -8.46
N LEU A 30 -10.59 -9.56 -8.70
CA LEU A 30 -10.42 -10.82 -7.96
C LEU A 30 -10.09 -10.56 -6.49
N VAL A 31 -9.17 -9.63 -6.19
CA VAL A 31 -8.84 -9.24 -4.81
C VAL A 31 -10.06 -8.65 -4.10
N ALA A 32 -10.83 -7.78 -4.75
CA ALA A 32 -12.08 -7.28 -4.17
C ALA A 32 -13.06 -8.43 -3.87
N TYR A 33 -13.24 -9.36 -4.81
CA TYR A 33 -14.12 -10.52 -4.61
C TYR A 33 -13.67 -11.42 -3.45
N THR A 34 -12.37 -11.68 -3.31
CA THR A 34 -11.83 -12.47 -2.20
C THR A 34 -12.00 -11.77 -0.85
N GLN A 35 -11.79 -10.45 -0.77
CA GLN A 35 -12.07 -9.68 0.44
C GLN A 35 -13.53 -9.78 0.87
N LEU A 36 -14.48 -9.71 -0.07
CA LEU A 36 -15.90 -9.92 0.21
C LEU A 36 -16.18 -11.35 0.69
N ARG A 37 -15.50 -12.36 0.12
CA ARG A 37 -15.68 -13.75 0.55
C ARG A 37 -15.19 -13.98 1.99
N LEU A 38 -14.09 -13.35 2.37
CA LEU A 38 -13.52 -13.44 3.73
C LEU A 38 -14.35 -12.65 4.76
N ALA A 39 -14.82 -11.46 4.39
CA ALA A 39 -15.62 -10.60 5.27
C ALA A 39 -17.00 -11.20 5.63
N ARG A 40 -17.43 -12.25 4.93
CA ARG A 40 -18.73 -12.90 5.10
C ARG A 40 -19.03 -13.32 6.55
N GLY A 41 -18.03 -13.77 7.30
CA GLY A 41 -18.20 -14.14 8.71
C GLY A 41 -18.32 -12.96 9.68
N CYS A 42 -18.00 -11.74 9.24
CA CYS A 42 -17.98 -10.53 10.08
C CYS A 42 -19.18 -9.60 9.86
N VAL A 43 -20.03 -9.91 8.87
CA VAL A 43 -21.15 -9.06 8.45
C VAL A 43 -22.43 -9.33 9.23
N ARG A 44 -23.16 -8.27 9.61
CA ARG A 44 -24.42 -8.32 10.39
C ARG A 44 -25.71 -8.53 9.58
N ASP A 45 -25.62 -8.69 8.26
CA ASP A 45 -26.73 -8.70 7.28
C ASP A 45 -27.60 -7.43 7.32
N LEU A 46 -27.20 -6.40 6.55
CA LEU A 46 -28.05 -5.21 6.32
C LEU A 46 -29.12 -5.53 5.29
N ARG A 47 -30.23 -6.09 5.79
CA ARG A 47 -31.40 -6.54 5.03
C ARG A 47 -32.35 -5.38 4.74
N LEU A 48 -32.98 -5.42 3.58
CA LEU A 48 -34.18 -4.60 3.34
C LEU A 48 -35.40 -5.28 3.99
N PRO A 49 -36.47 -4.53 4.33
CA PRO A 49 -37.60 -5.07 5.09
C PRO A 49 -38.26 -6.31 4.49
N TRP A 50 -38.25 -6.44 3.16
CA TRP A 50 -38.83 -7.57 2.41
C TRP A 50 -37.83 -8.68 2.09
N GLU A 51 -36.55 -8.53 2.43
CA GLU A 51 -35.51 -9.51 2.13
C GLU A 51 -35.48 -10.62 3.18
N LYS A 52 -35.56 -11.88 2.75
CA LYS A 52 -35.48 -13.06 3.64
C LYS A 52 -34.14 -13.11 4.40
N PRO A 53 -34.12 -13.56 5.68
CA PRO A 53 -32.89 -13.78 6.42
C PRO A 53 -32.06 -14.85 5.73
N GLN A 54 -30.74 -14.67 5.65
CA GLN A 54 -29.83 -15.70 5.18
C GLN A 54 -28.73 -15.93 6.20
N PRO A 55 -28.33 -17.20 6.45
CA PRO A 55 -27.17 -17.47 7.27
C PRO A 55 -25.92 -16.89 6.59
N ALA A 56 -24.91 -16.54 7.39
CA ALA A 56 -23.66 -15.97 6.89
C ALA A 56 -23.06 -16.83 5.75
N GLU A 57 -23.13 -18.15 5.86
CA GLU A 57 -22.64 -19.12 4.86
C GLU A 57 -23.45 -19.21 3.55
N MET A 58 -24.63 -18.59 3.48
CA MET A 58 -25.42 -18.48 2.24
C MET A 58 -25.52 -17.05 1.73
N MET A 59 -25.00 -16.08 2.48
CA MET A 59 -25.04 -14.67 2.14
C MET A 59 -24.33 -14.39 0.81
N SER A 60 -25.04 -13.74 -0.12
CA SER A 60 -24.45 -13.38 -1.42
C SER A 60 -23.39 -12.28 -1.26
N PRO A 61 -22.36 -12.22 -2.13
CA PRO A 61 -21.35 -11.16 -2.10
C PRO A 61 -21.95 -9.75 -2.14
N ARG A 62 -23.08 -9.58 -2.84
CA ARG A 62 -23.81 -8.32 -2.91
C ARG A 62 -24.39 -7.87 -1.56
N ARG A 63 -24.86 -8.82 -0.74
CA ARG A 63 -25.30 -8.54 0.63
C ARG A 63 -24.13 -8.21 1.54
N VAL A 64 -23.04 -8.98 1.47
CA VAL A 64 -21.80 -8.69 2.22
C VAL A 64 -21.30 -7.29 1.91
N ARG A 65 -21.31 -6.87 0.64
CA ARG A 65 -20.88 -5.53 0.19
C ARG A 65 -21.63 -4.39 0.89
N ARG A 66 -22.91 -4.55 1.26
CA ARG A 66 -23.68 -3.50 1.94
C ARG A 66 -23.10 -3.17 3.31
N ASP A 67 -22.77 -4.19 4.10
CA ASP A 67 -22.19 -4.02 5.44
C ASP A 67 -20.65 -3.95 5.44
N PHE A 68 -20.01 -4.21 4.29
CA PHE A 68 -18.54 -4.21 4.16
C PHE A 68 -17.91 -2.87 4.58
N ARG A 69 -18.60 -1.74 4.41
CA ARG A 69 -18.11 -0.43 4.89
C ARG A 69 -17.92 -0.40 6.41
N ARG A 70 -18.83 -1.01 7.16
CA ARG A 70 -18.73 -1.14 8.63
C ARG A 70 -17.56 -2.05 9.00
N VAL A 71 -17.47 -3.22 8.36
CA VAL A 71 -16.37 -4.18 8.59
C VAL A 71 -15.01 -3.54 8.29
N ARG A 72 -14.89 -2.82 7.17
CA ARG A 72 -13.66 -2.10 6.81
C ARG A 72 -13.24 -1.08 7.88
N GLY A 73 -14.19 -0.40 8.52
CA GLY A 73 -13.91 0.52 9.63
C GLY A 73 -13.35 -0.20 10.86
N LEU A 74 -13.82 -1.42 11.13
CA LEU A 74 -13.35 -2.24 12.27
C LEU A 74 -11.94 -2.81 12.04
N THR A 75 -11.59 -3.15 10.80
CA THR A 75 -10.28 -3.71 10.46
C THR A 75 -9.14 -2.67 10.48
N GLY A 76 -9.47 -1.38 10.48
CA GLY A 76 -8.48 -0.30 10.37
C GLY A 76 -7.82 -0.22 9.00
N THR A 77 -6.72 0.52 8.89
CA THR A 77 -5.95 0.67 7.65
C THR A 77 -4.58 -0.01 7.80
N PRO A 78 -4.15 -0.87 6.85
CA PRO A 78 -2.79 -1.41 6.86
C PRO A 78 -1.75 -0.35 6.44
N ALA A 79 -2.18 0.84 6.05
CA ALA A 79 -1.29 1.92 5.65
C ALA A 79 -0.48 2.42 6.84
N ASN A 80 0.81 2.68 6.59
CA ASN A 80 1.65 3.36 7.57
C ASN A 80 1.09 4.76 7.88
N PRO A 81 1.27 5.25 9.11
CA PRO A 81 0.88 6.61 9.45
C PRO A 81 1.58 7.61 8.52
N PRO A 82 0.94 8.75 8.23
CA PRO A 82 1.55 9.79 7.41
C PRO A 82 2.83 10.31 8.08
N LYS A 83 3.76 10.79 7.25
CA LYS A 83 4.97 11.46 7.77
C LYS A 83 4.54 12.69 8.59
N PRO A 84 5.06 12.88 9.81
CA PRO A 84 4.72 14.05 10.62
C PRO A 84 5.17 15.34 9.91
N THR A 85 4.31 16.36 9.96
CA THR A 85 4.59 17.69 9.36
C THR A 85 5.61 18.48 10.17
N ARG A 86 5.72 18.20 11.48
CA ARG A 86 6.69 18.86 12.36
C ARG A 86 8.08 18.27 12.11
N PRO A 87 9.14 19.10 12.13
CA PRO A 87 10.51 18.61 12.22
C PRO A 87 10.60 17.60 13.36
N GLY A 88 11.32 16.48 13.13
CA GLY A 88 11.59 15.53 14.20
C GLY A 88 12.30 16.21 15.38
N PRO A 89 12.35 15.57 16.56
CA PRO A 89 13.18 16.05 17.65
C PRO A 89 14.58 16.27 17.08
N GLY A 90 15.06 17.50 17.18
CA GLY A 90 16.31 17.89 16.54
C GLY A 90 17.47 17.05 17.03
N ARG A 91 18.67 17.46 16.64
CA ARG A 91 19.89 16.83 17.13
C ARG A 91 19.92 16.84 18.68
N PRO A 92 20.19 15.71 19.36
CA PRO A 92 20.34 15.71 20.80
C PRO A 92 21.53 16.58 21.22
N THR A 93 21.31 17.39 22.26
CA THR A 93 22.32 18.27 22.87
C THR A 93 23.56 17.47 23.24
N GLY A 94 24.75 17.98 22.90
CA GLY A 94 26.03 17.33 23.18
C GLY A 94 26.55 16.36 22.12
N SER A 95 25.80 16.11 21.04
CA SER A 95 26.35 15.29 19.95
C SER A 95 27.35 16.08 19.10
N ALA A 96 28.61 15.63 19.03
CA ALA A 96 29.60 16.13 18.07
C ALA A 96 29.50 15.36 16.73
N ARG A 97 30.04 15.92 15.65
CA ARG A 97 30.30 15.17 14.40
C ARG A 97 31.78 15.38 14.07
N PRO A 98 32.48 14.34 13.58
CA PRO A 98 33.84 14.53 13.11
C PRO A 98 33.83 15.55 11.96
N PRO A 99 34.89 16.37 11.83
CA PRO A 99 35.07 17.24 10.67
C PRO A 99 34.90 16.44 9.37
N ARG A 100 34.27 17.05 8.37
CA ARG A 100 34.11 16.44 7.04
C ARG A 100 35.48 16.01 6.51
N THR A 101 35.63 14.74 6.13
CA THR A 101 36.84 14.23 5.48
C THR A 101 37.14 15.08 4.24
N ARG A 102 38.27 15.80 4.27
CA ARG A 102 38.77 16.55 3.12
C ARG A 102 39.69 15.64 2.33
N TYR A 103 39.28 15.31 1.11
CA TYR A 103 40.16 14.64 0.17
C TYR A 103 41.14 15.65 -0.44
N PRO A 104 42.40 15.26 -0.68
CA PRO A 104 43.38 16.15 -1.29
C PRO A 104 42.89 16.58 -2.69
N THR A 105 42.92 17.88 -2.96
CA THR A 105 42.67 18.39 -4.30
C THR A 105 43.89 18.14 -5.17
N TYR A 106 43.72 17.47 -6.31
CA TYR A 106 44.76 17.31 -7.30
C TYR A 106 45.20 18.70 -7.84
N ARG A 107 46.45 19.09 -7.57
CA ARG A 107 47.09 20.26 -8.19
C ARG A 107 48.04 19.78 -9.28
N LYS A 108 47.80 20.21 -10.53
CA LYS A 108 48.55 19.78 -11.73
C LYS A 108 50.06 20.11 -11.70
N ASN A 109 50.52 20.94 -10.75
CA ASN A 109 51.90 21.48 -10.72
C ASN A 109 52.65 21.28 -9.38
N SER A 110 52.29 20.32 -8.52
CA SER A 110 53.11 20.05 -7.32
C SER A 110 54.38 19.29 -7.68
N ARG A 111 55.56 19.89 -7.48
CA ARG A 111 56.86 19.22 -7.63
C ARG A 111 56.87 17.95 -6.76
N ARG A 112 57.17 16.79 -7.36
CA ARG A 112 57.39 15.52 -6.63
C ARG A 112 58.51 15.73 -5.61
N GLY A 113 58.19 15.60 -4.32
CA GLY A 113 59.20 15.48 -3.27
C GLY A 113 60.02 14.21 -3.49
N LYS A 114 61.35 14.33 -3.47
CA LYS A 114 62.28 13.19 -3.58
C LYS A 114 62.01 12.20 -2.44
N LYS A 115 61.82 10.93 -2.78
CA LYS A 115 61.84 9.83 -1.82
C LYS A 115 63.28 9.69 -1.32
N THR A 116 63.52 9.87 -0.04
CA THR A 116 64.77 9.47 0.61
C THR A 116 64.70 7.97 0.89
N THR A 117 65.52 7.21 0.17
CA THR A 117 65.80 5.80 0.47
C THR A 117 66.71 5.78 1.70
N LYS A 118 66.25 5.18 2.80
CA LYS A 118 67.10 4.85 3.96
C LYS A 118 67.95 3.64 3.59
N SER A 119 69.27 3.76 3.72
CA SER A 119 70.20 2.63 3.86
C SER A 119 70.17 2.07 5.28
#